data_AF-A0A3M6V6M3-F1
#
_entry.id   AF-A0A3M6V6M3-F1
#
_cell.length_a   1.000
_cell.length_b   1.000
_cell.length_c   1.000
_cell.angle_alpha   90.00
_cell.angle_beta   90.00
_cell.angle_gamma   90.00
#
_symmetry.space_group_name_H-M   'P 1'
#
loop_
_entity.id
_entity.type
_entity.pdbx_description
1 polymer ?
#
loop_
_entity_poly.entity_id
_entity_poly.type
_entity_poly.pdbx_seq_one_letter_code
_entity_poly.pdbx_strand_id
1 'polypeptide(L)'
;MEEIYVRDVIAVVNNKVQNSSSNGKILREVNQLLLHGVRINKNYPLKNIIPELTGSSPRLVATAQVRVKGRHATAMTVFVITLSGKTITINCLSTDTVNYVKMKIEDKESIAPEVQRLVYAGKLLNDQVMLSSYNIKGGNTLHLSLRIRGGSIGHSPVFRTFVDVSNNSLITARKFSPDAPEWRLVSKGLNIEGRCRNRECRAYRSMIIDRKEFVPFNLMRDDDIECPICHCEVRPITCGFYGCAWRFEGVTGSENLSICSQWNDASGDMYHRFDPDEVNGSVEWASLLILTKPRQEMIAAQLCLTVPTTFKSSDTCTICWSPLSSPTKCFTPHCGHTFHRECSKEWAKWCKHRKTQPSCPICRKTN
;
A
#
# COMPACT_ATOMS: atom_id res chain seq x y z
N MET A 1 -12.10 -29.59 -1.10
CA MET A 1 -11.38 -28.65 -0.22
C MET A 1 -12.25 -27.42 -0.08
N GLU A 2 -12.51 -26.98 1.14
CA GLU A 2 -13.21 -25.70 1.37
C GLU A 2 -12.43 -24.54 0.74
N GLU A 3 -13.16 -23.61 0.13
CA GLU A 3 -12.58 -22.44 -0.50
C GLU A 3 -12.17 -21.44 0.57
N ILE A 4 -10.87 -21.11 0.62
CA ILE A 4 -10.30 -20.17 1.60
C ILE A 4 -10.29 -18.77 0.99
N TYR A 5 -10.71 -17.78 1.76
CA TYR A 5 -10.84 -16.39 1.38
C TYR A 5 -9.89 -15.49 2.17
N VAL A 6 -9.69 -14.26 1.69
CA VAL A 6 -8.85 -13.24 2.36
C VAL A 6 -9.30 -12.95 3.79
N ARG A 7 -10.62 -12.97 4.05
CA ARG A 7 -11.20 -12.85 5.40
C ARG A 7 -10.67 -13.89 6.37
N ASP A 8 -10.39 -15.10 5.90
CA ASP A 8 -9.89 -16.19 6.74
C ASP A 8 -8.43 -15.94 7.13
N VAL A 9 -7.64 -15.35 6.22
CA VAL A 9 -6.27 -14.88 6.52
C VAL A 9 -6.30 -13.74 7.54
N ILE A 10 -7.20 -12.77 7.39
CA ILE A 10 -7.36 -11.67 8.35
C ILE A 10 -7.71 -12.23 9.74
N ALA A 11 -8.60 -13.22 9.84
CA ALA A 11 -8.96 -13.85 11.09
C ALA A 11 -7.74 -14.55 11.76
N VAL A 12 -6.94 -15.27 10.98
CA VAL A 12 -5.70 -15.91 11.48
C VAL A 12 -4.70 -14.89 11.98
N VAL A 13 -4.48 -13.79 11.24
CA VAL A 13 -3.55 -12.72 11.64
C VAL A 13 -4.05 -12.04 12.92
N ASN A 14 -5.34 -11.76 13.02
CA ASN A 14 -5.94 -11.17 14.23
C ASN A 14 -5.74 -12.06 15.47
N ASN A 15 -5.97 -13.37 15.35
CA ASN A 15 -5.75 -14.30 16.47
C ASN A 15 -4.28 -14.26 16.94
N LYS A 16 -3.32 -14.19 16.02
CA LYS A 16 -1.88 -14.09 16.37
C LYS A 16 -1.53 -12.74 17.02
N VAL A 17 -2.06 -11.64 16.48
CA VAL A 17 -1.80 -10.28 16.99
C VAL A 17 -2.41 -10.08 18.38
N GLN A 18 -3.57 -10.68 18.65
CA GLN A 18 -4.21 -10.60 19.96
C GLN A 18 -3.49 -11.44 21.02
N ASN A 19 -3.00 -12.64 20.66
CA ASN A 19 -2.27 -13.52 21.59
C ASN A 19 -0.88 -13.00 22.02
N SER A 20 -0.33 -12.01 21.30
CA SER A 20 1.00 -11.41 21.57
C SER A 20 0.94 -10.14 22.42
N SER A 21 -0.25 -9.61 22.72
CA SER A 21 -0.40 -8.39 23.53
C SER A 21 -0.44 -8.73 25.03
N SER A 22 0.70 -8.62 25.70
CA SER A 22 0.89 -8.92 27.13
C SER A 22 0.16 -7.98 28.11
N ASN A 23 -0.44 -6.90 27.62
CA ASN A 23 -1.23 -5.95 28.42
C ASN A 23 -2.62 -5.79 27.78
N GLY A 24 -3.64 -6.50 28.30
CA GLY A 24 -5.02 -6.55 27.79
C GLY A 24 -5.81 -5.23 27.71
N LYS A 25 -5.13 -4.07 27.81
CA LYS A 25 -5.67 -2.72 27.61
C LYS A 25 -5.59 -2.24 26.16
N ILE A 26 -4.68 -2.80 25.34
CA ILE A 26 -4.48 -2.39 23.95
C ILE A 26 -4.83 -3.55 23.03
N LEU A 27 -5.86 -3.39 22.21
CA LEU A 27 -6.28 -4.34 21.20
C LEU A 27 -5.77 -3.88 19.85
N ARG A 28 -4.92 -4.67 19.20
CA ARG A 28 -4.54 -4.44 17.80
C ARG A 28 -5.44 -5.32 16.93
N GLU A 29 -6.21 -4.70 16.04
CA GLU A 29 -7.06 -5.42 15.09
C GLU A 29 -6.65 -5.08 13.66
N VAL A 30 -6.24 -6.11 12.93
CA VAL A 30 -6.06 -6.11 11.50
C VAL A 30 -7.43 -6.10 10.84
N ASN A 31 -7.72 -5.03 10.12
CA ASN A 31 -8.99 -4.84 9.43
C ASN A 31 -8.88 -5.01 7.92
N GLN A 32 -7.65 -5.02 7.38
CA GLN A 32 -7.41 -4.98 5.94
C GLN A 32 -6.07 -5.64 5.61
N LEU A 33 -6.05 -6.34 4.49
CA LEU A 33 -4.82 -6.78 3.84
C LEU A 33 -4.63 -5.99 2.56
N LEU A 34 -3.41 -5.51 2.38
CA LEU A 34 -2.96 -4.85 1.17
C LEU A 34 -2.01 -5.80 0.46
N LEU A 35 -2.23 -6.07 -0.83
CA LEU A 35 -1.25 -6.71 -1.70
C LEU A 35 -0.67 -5.62 -2.59
N HIS A 36 0.64 -5.37 -2.50
CA HIS A 36 1.29 -4.29 -3.26
C HIS A 36 0.66 -2.90 -3.01
N GLY A 37 0.17 -2.67 -1.79
CA GLY A 37 -0.54 -1.44 -1.42
C GLY A 37 -1.99 -1.37 -1.91
N VAL A 38 -2.49 -2.36 -2.66
CA VAL A 38 -3.88 -2.46 -3.13
C VAL A 38 -4.72 -3.24 -2.13
N ARG A 39 -5.92 -2.74 -1.82
CA ARG A 39 -6.86 -3.41 -0.92
C ARG A 39 -7.34 -4.69 -1.55
N ILE A 40 -7.12 -5.80 -0.87
CA ILE A 40 -7.67 -7.08 -1.30
C ILE A 40 -9.06 -7.22 -0.70
N ASN A 41 -10.06 -7.48 -1.55
CA ASN A 41 -11.42 -7.74 -1.08
C ASN A 41 -11.42 -8.97 -0.16
N LYS A 42 -12.07 -8.86 1.00
CA LYS A 42 -12.14 -9.92 2.02
C LYS A 42 -12.81 -11.21 1.51
N ASN A 43 -13.72 -11.06 0.55
CA ASN A 43 -14.42 -12.17 -0.09
C ASN A 43 -13.70 -12.68 -1.34
N TYR A 44 -12.49 -12.18 -1.62
CA TYR A 44 -11.68 -12.67 -2.72
C TYR A 44 -11.08 -14.04 -2.37
N PRO A 45 -11.18 -15.05 -3.25
CA PRO A 45 -10.59 -16.36 -3.00
C PRO A 45 -9.07 -16.26 -2.90
N LEU A 46 -8.50 -16.82 -1.83
CA LEU A 46 -7.05 -16.79 -1.60
C LEU A 46 -6.30 -17.52 -2.73
N LYS A 47 -6.91 -18.57 -3.30
CA LYS A 47 -6.37 -19.33 -4.45
C LYS A 47 -6.14 -18.47 -5.70
N ASN A 48 -6.81 -17.32 -5.83
CA ASN A 48 -6.64 -16.40 -6.97
C ASN A 48 -5.53 -15.38 -6.70
N ILE A 49 -5.12 -15.23 -5.44
CA ILE A 49 -3.98 -14.41 -5.02
C ILE A 49 -2.70 -15.26 -5.07
N ILE A 50 -2.78 -16.54 -4.72
CA ILE A 50 -1.65 -17.47 -4.64
C ILE A 50 -0.80 -17.59 -5.94
N PRO A 51 -1.38 -17.54 -7.17
CA PRO A 51 -0.63 -17.46 -8.42
C PRO A 51 0.19 -16.17 -8.58
N GLU A 52 -0.24 -15.07 -7.96
CA GLU A 52 0.55 -13.82 -7.89
C GLU A 52 1.66 -13.93 -6.81
N LEU A 53 1.56 -14.86 -5.86
CA LEU A 53 2.58 -15.16 -4.84
C LEU A 53 3.63 -16.19 -5.32
N THR A 54 3.46 -16.80 -6.51
CA THR A 54 4.37 -17.85 -7.01
C THR A 54 5.63 -17.33 -7.70
N GLY A 55 5.69 -16.04 -8.10
CA GLY A 55 6.80 -15.48 -8.89
C GLY A 55 7.40 -14.15 -8.38
N SER A 56 6.82 -13.51 -7.38
CA SER A 56 7.27 -12.19 -6.88
C SER A 56 7.09 -12.11 -5.37
N SER A 57 7.92 -11.30 -4.69
CA SER A 57 7.76 -11.02 -3.26
C SER A 57 6.53 -10.14 -3.05
N PRO A 58 5.38 -10.70 -2.65
CA PRO A 58 4.17 -9.91 -2.50
C PRO A 58 4.31 -9.10 -1.22
N ARG A 59 4.22 -7.77 -1.30
CA ARG A 59 4.07 -6.94 -0.10
C ARG A 59 2.65 -7.09 0.41
N LEU A 60 2.42 -8.17 1.16
CA LEU A 60 1.20 -8.35 1.94
C LEU A 60 1.32 -7.50 3.23
N VAL A 61 0.74 -6.31 3.21
CA VAL A 61 0.73 -5.39 4.35
C VAL A 61 -0.60 -5.48 5.06
N ALA A 62 -0.59 -5.92 6.32
CA ALA A 62 -1.74 -5.83 7.20
C ALA A 62 -1.82 -4.44 7.79
N THR A 63 -2.92 -3.71 7.55
CA THR A 63 -3.19 -2.49 8.31
C THR A 63 -3.90 -2.87 9.59
N ALA A 64 -3.33 -2.45 10.72
CA ALA A 64 -3.89 -2.69 12.04
C ALA A 64 -4.25 -1.35 12.69
N GLN A 65 -5.43 -1.29 13.32
CA GLN A 65 -5.75 -0.18 14.20
C GLN A 65 -5.51 -0.58 15.65
N VAL A 66 -4.97 0.37 16.41
CA VAL A 66 -4.76 0.26 17.84
C VAL A 66 -6.02 0.76 18.54
N ARG A 67 -6.72 -0.13 19.22
CA ARG A 67 -7.87 0.17 20.07
C ARG A 67 -7.43 0.19 21.53
N VAL A 68 -7.83 1.22 22.25
CA VAL A 68 -7.67 1.26 23.71
C VAL A 68 -8.98 0.78 24.33
N LYS A 69 -8.92 -0.31 25.10
CA LYS A 69 -10.06 -0.81 25.88
C LYS A 69 -10.21 0.09 27.10
N GLY A 70 -10.83 1.25 26.92
CA GLY A 70 -11.17 2.16 28.02
C GLY A 70 -12.27 1.54 28.91
N ARG A 71 -12.37 2.00 30.17
CA ARG A 71 -13.43 1.59 31.12
C ARG A 71 -14.88 1.85 30.61
N HIS A 72 -15.05 2.54 29.48
CA HIS A 72 -16.35 2.91 28.88
C HIS A 72 -16.58 2.38 27.45
N ALA A 73 -15.74 1.46 26.95
CA ALA A 73 -15.94 0.86 25.64
C ALA A 73 -17.06 -0.20 25.69
N THR A 74 -18.28 0.19 25.32
CA THR A 74 -19.44 -0.70 25.23
C THR A 74 -19.55 -1.26 23.83
N ALA A 75 -19.60 -2.59 23.69
CA ALA A 75 -19.97 -3.23 22.43
C ALA A 75 -21.42 -2.90 22.10
N MET A 76 -21.67 -2.48 20.86
CA MET A 76 -22.98 -2.05 20.41
C MET A 76 -23.20 -2.36 18.92
N THR A 77 -24.46 -2.39 18.52
CA THR A 77 -24.86 -2.55 17.12
C THR A 77 -25.57 -1.29 16.67
N VAL A 78 -25.13 -0.70 15.55
CA VAL A 78 -25.82 0.43 14.91
C VAL A 78 -26.46 -0.04 13.60
N PHE A 79 -27.53 0.64 13.19
CA PHE A 79 -28.19 0.42 11.91
C PHE A 79 -27.70 1.47 10.90
N VAL A 80 -27.55 1.09 9.64
CA VAL A 80 -27.19 2.00 8.56
C VAL A 80 -28.19 1.82 7.44
N ILE A 81 -28.90 2.90 7.08
CA ILE A 81 -29.74 2.93 5.89
C ILE A 81 -28.87 3.28 4.69
N THR A 82 -28.84 2.39 3.71
CA THR A 82 -28.04 2.53 2.48
C THR A 82 -28.77 3.37 1.43
N LEU A 83 -28.09 3.65 0.31
CA LEU A 83 -28.64 4.41 -0.81
C LEU A 83 -29.87 3.77 -1.45
N SER A 84 -29.98 2.43 -1.38
CA SER A 84 -31.13 1.68 -1.88
C SER A 84 -32.30 1.63 -0.88
N GLY A 85 -32.17 2.29 0.27
CA GLY A 85 -33.16 2.26 1.36
C GLY A 85 -33.09 0.98 2.21
N LYS A 86 -32.12 0.09 1.98
CA LYS A 86 -31.91 -1.12 2.78
C LYS A 86 -31.24 -0.77 4.10
N THR A 87 -31.67 -1.40 5.20
CA THR A 87 -31.00 -1.29 6.50
C THR A 87 -29.98 -2.42 6.68
N ILE A 88 -28.72 -2.07 6.95
CA ILE A 88 -27.66 -3.00 7.34
C ILE A 88 -27.25 -2.80 8.81
N THR A 89 -26.79 -3.86 9.45
CA THR A 89 -26.33 -3.84 10.85
C THR A 89 -24.81 -3.75 10.94
N ILE A 90 -24.27 -2.90 11.81
CA ILE A 90 -22.83 -2.76 12.02
C ILE A 90 -22.50 -2.95 13.50
N ASN A 91 -21.74 -3.99 13.82
CA ASN A 91 -21.24 -4.24 15.17
C ASN A 91 -19.96 -3.43 15.40
N CYS A 92 -19.96 -2.57 16.41
CA CYS A 92 -18.88 -1.62 16.71
C CYS A 92 -18.77 -1.37 18.23
N LEU A 93 -17.73 -0.66 18.64
CA LEU A 93 -17.57 -0.14 20.00
C LEU A 93 -17.99 1.33 20.04
N SER A 94 -18.47 1.80 21.20
CA SER A 94 -18.71 3.24 21.43
C SER A 94 -17.48 4.12 21.18
N THR A 95 -16.28 3.56 21.36
CA THR A 95 -14.99 4.22 21.14
C THR A 95 -14.45 4.08 19.71
N ASP A 96 -15.15 3.37 18.82
CA ASP A 96 -14.72 3.28 17.43
C ASP A 96 -14.88 4.63 16.73
N THR A 97 -13.96 4.95 15.82
CA THR A 97 -14.06 6.13 14.94
C THR A 97 -15.10 5.92 13.84
N VAL A 98 -15.66 7.02 13.33
CA VAL A 98 -16.57 7.01 12.18
C VAL A 98 -15.92 6.35 10.95
N ASN A 99 -14.63 6.61 10.68
CA ASN A 99 -13.91 5.97 9.58
C ASN A 99 -13.94 4.44 9.67
N TYR A 100 -13.81 3.90 10.89
CA TYR A 100 -13.85 2.46 11.10
C TYR A 100 -15.24 1.87 10.87
N VAL A 101 -16.31 2.60 11.21
CA VAL A 101 -17.68 2.21 10.82
C VAL A 101 -17.83 2.20 9.30
N LYS A 102 -17.28 3.21 8.59
CA LYS A 102 -17.27 3.24 7.12
C LYS A 102 -16.54 2.04 6.50
N MET A 103 -15.41 1.61 7.08
CA MET A 103 -14.73 0.39 6.64
C MET A 103 -15.62 -0.87 6.81
N LYS A 104 -16.38 -0.97 7.90
CA LYS A 104 -17.34 -2.09 8.07
C LYS A 104 -18.51 -2.03 7.10
N ILE A 105 -18.88 -0.83 6.66
CA ILE A 105 -19.90 -0.65 5.61
C ILE A 105 -19.34 -1.03 4.25
N GLU A 106 -18.07 -0.71 3.95
CA GLU A 106 -17.38 -1.16 2.73
C GLU A 106 -17.42 -2.69 2.62
N ASP A 107 -17.17 -3.41 3.72
CA ASP A 107 -17.24 -4.87 3.73
C ASP A 107 -18.63 -5.43 3.33
N LYS A 108 -19.70 -4.66 3.56
CA LYS A 108 -21.09 -5.09 3.30
C LYS A 108 -21.65 -4.58 1.97
N GLU A 109 -21.33 -3.35 1.62
CA GLU A 109 -21.91 -2.64 0.47
C GLU A 109 -20.91 -2.47 -0.68
N SER A 110 -19.64 -2.81 -0.48
CA SER A 110 -18.55 -2.65 -1.46
C SER A 110 -18.33 -1.19 -1.92
N ILE A 111 -18.67 -0.23 -1.05
CA ILE A 111 -18.49 1.21 -1.29
C ILE A 111 -17.26 1.67 -0.51
N ALA A 112 -16.29 2.30 -1.17
CA ALA A 112 -15.04 2.69 -0.51
C ALA A 112 -15.25 3.79 0.57
N PRO A 113 -14.57 3.75 1.74
CA PRO A 113 -14.82 4.67 2.86
C PRO A 113 -14.73 6.15 2.50
N GLU A 114 -13.81 6.51 1.60
CA GLU A 114 -13.57 7.86 1.11
C GLU A 114 -14.76 8.47 0.34
N VAL A 115 -15.57 7.61 -0.30
CA VAL A 115 -16.80 8.05 -0.99
C VAL A 115 -18.03 7.96 -0.10
N GLN A 116 -17.95 7.30 1.07
CA GLN A 116 -19.06 7.22 2.01
C GLN A 116 -19.21 8.51 2.83
N ARG A 117 -20.46 8.93 3.04
CA ARG A 117 -20.86 9.97 3.99
C ARG A 117 -21.87 9.37 4.97
N LEU A 118 -21.54 9.41 6.26
CA LEU A 118 -22.45 8.99 7.32
C LEU A 118 -23.08 10.21 7.98
N VAL A 119 -24.40 10.20 8.06
CA VAL A 119 -25.20 11.26 8.67
C VAL A 119 -25.98 10.70 9.85
N TYR A 120 -25.97 11.43 10.96
CA TYR A 120 -26.76 11.11 12.15
C TYR A 120 -27.36 12.39 12.73
N ALA A 121 -28.65 12.35 13.06
CA ALA A 121 -29.40 13.50 13.60
C ALA A 121 -29.17 14.80 12.79
N GLY A 122 -29.16 14.69 11.45
CA GLY A 122 -28.94 15.82 10.54
C GLY A 122 -27.48 16.33 10.45
N LYS A 123 -26.53 15.71 11.18
CA LYS A 123 -25.11 16.08 11.15
C LYS A 123 -24.28 15.08 10.37
N LEU A 124 -23.43 15.59 9.47
CA LEU A 124 -22.40 14.79 8.80
C LEU A 124 -21.32 14.42 9.82
N LEU A 125 -20.99 13.14 9.88
CA LEU A 125 -20.01 12.59 10.83
C LEU A 125 -18.58 12.73 10.28
N ASN A 126 -17.64 13.08 11.16
CA ASN A 126 -16.22 13.23 10.83
C ASN A 126 -15.45 11.93 11.09
N ASP A 127 -14.65 11.52 10.12
CA ASP A 127 -13.90 10.26 10.08
C ASP A 127 -13.00 10.00 11.29
N GLN A 128 -12.39 11.05 11.84
CA GLN A 128 -11.44 10.92 12.97
C GLN A 128 -12.13 10.98 14.35
N VAL A 129 -13.43 11.21 14.40
CA VAL A 129 -14.19 11.36 15.65
C VAL A 129 -14.83 10.03 16.06
N MET A 130 -14.92 9.77 17.36
CA MET A 130 -15.53 8.56 17.92
C MET A 130 -17.06 8.62 17.86
N LEU A 131 -17.72 7.46 17.81
CA LEU A 131 -19.19 7.37 17.84
C LEU A 131 -19.78 7.93 19.14
N SER A 132 -19.13 7.69 20.28
CA SER A 132 -19.52 8.22 21.59
C SER A 132 -19.54 9.75 21.64
N SER A 133 -18.64 10.42 20.92
CA SER A 133 -18.60 11.89 20.84
C SER A 133 -19.85 12.48 20.17
N TYR A 134 -20.52 11.69 19.32
CA TYR A 134 -21.81 12.04 18.72
C TYR A 134 -23.01 11.50 19.51
N ASN A 135 -22.78 10.92 20.69
CA ASN A 135 -23.79 10.24 21.50
C ASN A 135 -24.54 9.13 20.74
N ILE A 136 -23.87 8.51 19.76
CA ILE A 136 -24.41 7.37 19.01
C ILE A 136 -24.36 6.14 19.90
N LYS A 137 -25.51 5.53 20.14
CA LYS A 137 -25.69 4.34 20.98
C LYS A 137 -26.14 3.14 20.15
N GLY A 138 -26.09 1.97 20.78
CA GLY A 138 -26.67 0.75 20.20
C GLY A 138 -28.14 0.96 19.84
N GLY A 139 -28.54 0.46 18.68
CA GLY A 139 -29.88 0.58 18.13
C GLY A 139 -30.15 1.89 17.38
N ASN A 140 -29.21 2.83 17.32
CA ASN A 140 -29.36 4.05 16.53
C ASN A 140 -29.15 3.81 15.04
N THR A 141 -29.83 4.61 14.22
CA THR A 141 -29.78 4.53 12.76
C THR A 141 -28.97 5.68 12.17
N LEU A 142 -27.99 5.32 11.34
CA LEU A 142 -27.16 6.21 10.55
C LEU A 142 -27.65 6.20 9.10
N HIS A 143 -27.53 7.31 8.39
CA HIS A 143 -27.84 7.38 6.96
C HIS A 143 -26.55 7.43 6.15
N LEU A 144 -26.42 6.52 5.18
CA LEU A 144 -25.33 6.49 4.22
C LEU A 144 -25.71 7.29 2.96
N SER A 145 -24.88 8.24 2.59
CA SER A 145 -24.92 8.95 1.31
C SER A 145 -23.55 8.90 0.63
N LEU A 146 -23.47 9.24 -0.66
CA LEU A 146 -22.19 9.28 -1.39
C LEU A 146 -21.64 10.70 -1.51
N ARG A 147 -20.31 10.80 -1.55
CA ARG A 147 -19.60 11.98 -2.03
C ARG A 147 -19.68 12.01 -3.55
N ILE A 148 -20.56 12.85 -4.09
CA ILE A 148 -20.65 13.11 -5.53
C ILE A 148 -19.41 13.93 -5.93
N ARG A 149 -18.40 13.26 -6.50
CA ARG A 149 -17.54 13.87 -7.53
C ARG A 149 -18.14 13.37 -8.85
N GLY A 150 -18.44 14.28 -9.79
CA GLY A 150 -19.00 13.88 -11.09
C GLY A 150 -18.05 12.92 -11.81
N GLY A 151 -18.51 11.69 -12.07
CA GLY A 151 -17.75 10.67 -12.80
C GLY A 151 -17.98 9.24 -12.30
N SER A 152 -18.95 8.56 -12.91
CA SER A 152 -19.00 7.09 -13.10
C SER A 152 -19.19 6.19 -11.87
N ILE A 153 -20.45 5.90 -11.54
CA ILE A 153 -20.84 4.63 -10.90
C ILE A 153 -20.91 3.58 -12.01
N GLY A 154 -19.91 2.70 -12.06
CA GLY A 154 -19.87 1.55 -12.95
C GLY A 154 -18.60 0.74 -12.66
N HIS A 155 -18.77 -0.49 -12.18
CA HIS A 155 -17.70 -1.46 -11.97
C HIS A 155 -17.01 -1.82 -13.29
N SER A 156 -16.06 -0.98 -13.70
CA SER A 156 -15.04 -1.33 -14.69
C SER A 156 -13.68 -1.21 -13.98
N PRO A 157 -12.73 -2.13 -14.21
CA PRO A 157 -11.36 -1.94 -13.73
C PRO A 157 -10.88 -0.55 -14.20
N VAL A 158 -10.67 0.36 -13.25
CA VAL A 158 -10.14 1.69 -13.57
C VAL A 158 -8.70 1.45 -13.98
N PHE A 159 -8.43 1.53 -15.28
CA PHE A 159 -7.06 1.56 -15.78
C PHE A 159 -6.63 3.02 -15.95
N ARG A 160 -5.36 3.30 -15.68
CA ARG A 160 -4.76 4.59 -15.97
C ARG A 160 -3.57 4.41 -16.89
N THR A 161 -3.58 5.13 -18.01
CA THR A 161 -2.42 5.21 -18.90
C THR A 161 -1.32 6.01 -18.24
N PHE A 162 -0.13 5.44 -18.17
CA PHE A 162 1.08 6.09 -17.68
C PHE A 162 2.29 5.47 -18.37
N VAL A 163 3.45 6.12 -18.29
CA VAL A 163 4.70 5.58 -18.85
C VAL A 163 4.94 4.14 -18.36
N ASP A 164 5.47 3.30 -19.24
CA ASP A 164 5.86 1.94 -18.93
C ASP A 164 7.16 1.95 -18.12
N VAL A 165 7.02 2.10 -16.81
CA VAL A 165 8.17 2.09 -15.89
C VAL A 165 8.88 0.72 -15.83
N SER A 166 8.32 -0.33 -16.43
CA SER A 166 8.98 -1.64 -16.52
C SER A 166 10.00 -1.73 -17.65
N ASN A 167 9.88 -0.87 -18.66
CA ASN A 167 10.81 -0.82 -19.78
C ASN A 167 11.97 0.13 -19.48
N ASN A 168 13.07 -0.43 -18.96
CA ASN A 168 14.28 0.34 -18.66
C ASN A 168 14.92 1.01 -19.89
N SER A 169 14.59 0.57 -21.11
CA SER A 169 15.08 1.19 -22.36
C SER A 169 14.54 2.61 -22.56
N LEU A 170 13.44 2.96 -21.88
CA LEU A 170 12.87 4.31 -21.90
C LEU A 170 13.61 5.28 -20.98
N ILE A 171 14.54 4.80 -20.13
CA ILE A 171 15.25 5.65 -19.19
C ILE A 171 16.34 6.43 -19.92
N THR A 172 16.26 7.75 -19.86
CA THR A 172 17.28 8.67 -20.36
C THR A 172 17.86 9.49 -19.21
N ALA A 173 19.19 9.51 -19.11
CA ALA A 173 19.91 10.37 -18.18
C ALA A 173 20.13 11.75 -18.80
N ARG A 174 19.56 12.79 -18.19
CA ARG A 174 19.62 14.18 -18.67
C ARG A 174 20.45 15.06 -17.73
N LYS A 175 21.28 15.94 -18.30
CA LYS A 175 22.00 16.98 -17.56
C LYS A 175 21.04 18.11 -17.18
N PHE A 176 21.27 18.72 -16.02
CA PHE A 176 20.52 19.91 -15.61
C PHE A 176 20.89 21.12 -16.48
N SER A 177 19.88 21.94 -16.76
CA SER A 177 20.06 23.23 -17.45
C SER A 177 19.91 24.36 -16.42
N PRO A 178 20.82 25.35 -16.40
CA PRO A 178 20.68 26.53 -15.55
C PRO A 178 19.48 27.41 -15.98
N ASP A 179 19.04 27.31 -17.23
CA ASP A 179 17.95 28.10 -17.80
C ASP A 179 16.59 27.39 -17.70
N ALA A 180 16.47 26.39 -16.82
CA ALA A 180 15.22 25.65 -16.67
C ALA A 180 14.10 26.56 -16.13
N PRO A 181 12.90 26.57 -16.75
CA PRO A 181 11.78 27.35 -16.24
C PRO A 181 11.30 26.82 -14.89
N GLU A 182 10.63 27.67 -14.10
CA GLU A 182 10.14 27.37 -12.74
C GLU A 182 9.27 26.09 -12.66
N TRP A 183 8.53 25.74 -13.71
CA TRP A 183 7.72 24.52 -13.77
C TRP A 183 8.48 23.24 -14.16
N ARG A 184 9.81 23.34 -14.40
CA ARG A 184 10.72 22.23 -14.71
C ARG A 184 11.76 21.99 -13.62
N LEU A 185 11.60 22.59 -12.43
CA LEU A 185 12.49 22.37 -11.30
C LEU A 185 12.36 20.94 -10.76
N VAL A 186 13.49 20.32 -10.47
CA VAL A 186 13.60 18.93 -9.99
C VAL A 186 14.02 18.93 -8.52
N SER A 187 13.45 18.02 -7.71
CA SER A 187 13.93 17.72 -6.36
C SER A 187 14.59 16.34 -6.28
N LYS A 188 15.36 16.10 -5.21
CA LYS A 188 15.86 14.74 -4.94
C LYS A 188 14.69 13.82 -4.65
N GLY A 189 14.74 12.60 -5.18
CA GLY A 189 13.63 11.64 -5.11
C GLY A 189 12.84 11.56 -6.41
N LEU A 190 11.53 11.37 -6.26
CA LEU A 190 10.55 11.19 -7.31
C LEU A 190 10.01 12.52 -7.82
N ASN A 191 9.95 12.65 -9.13
CA ASN A 191 9.44 13.81 -9.83
C ASN A 191 8.44 13.31 -10.88
N ILE A 192 7.16 13.64 -10.73
CA ILE A 192 6.11 13.20 -11.66
C ILE A 192 5.84 14.33 -12.65
N GLU A 193 5.68 13.98 -13.92
CA GLU A 193 5.51 14.96 -14.99
C GLU A 193 4.15 14.83 -15.66
N GLY A 194 3.61 15.97 -16.11
CA GLY A 194 2.36 16.03 -16.87
C GLY A 194 2.22 17.35 -17.61
N ARG A 195 1.22 17.47 -18.49
CA ARG A 195 1.05 18.66 -19.33
C ARG A 195 -0.02 19.59 -18.75
N CYS A 196 0.35 20.84 -18.44
CA CYS A 196 -0.61 21.81 -17.91
C CYS A 196 -1.68 22.18 -18.95
N ARG A 197 -2.94 22.25 -18.50
CA ARG A 197 -4.12 22.53 -19.35
C ARG A 197 -4.79 23.87 -19.09
N ASN A 198 -4.35 24.61 -18.05
CA ASN A 198 -4.89 25.92 -17.75
C ASN A 198 -4.38 26.95 -18.77
N ARG A 199 -5.29 27.55 -19.57
CA ARG A 199 -4.96 28.51 -20.63
C ARG A 199 -4.36 29.81 -20.10
N GLU A 200 -4.64 30.16 -18.85
CA GLU A 200 -4.13 31.37 -18.20
C GLU A 200 -2.77 31.15 -17.54
N CYS A 201 -2.32 29.89 -17.46
CA CYS A 201 -1.05 29.55 -16.84
C CYS A 201 0.12 29.80 -17.81
N ARG A 202 1.22 30.38 -17.30
CA ARG A 202 2.47 30.53 -18.09
C ARG A 202 3.04 29.19 -18.56
N ALA A 203 2.75 28.11 -17.84
CA ALA A 203 3.12 26.75 -18.21
C ALA A 203 2.09 26.07 -19.13
N TYR A 204 1.10 26.78 -19.69
CA TYR A 204 0.07 26.20 -20.56
C TYR A 204 0.69 25.36 -21.68
N ARG A 205 0.18 24.13 -21.86
CA ARG A 205 0.65 23.11 -22.81
C ARG A 205 2.10 22.65 -22.61
N SER A 206 2.80 23.17 -21.61
CA SER A 206 4.17 22.78 -21.27
C SER A 206 4.16 21.56 -20.33
N MET A 207 5.21 20.76 -20.41
CA MET A 207 5.44 19.65 -19.47
C MET A 207 5.91 20.24 -18.14
N ILE A 208 5.13 20.04 -17.09
CA ILE A 208 5.43 20.50 -15.73
C ILE A 208 5.97 19.34 -14.89
N ILE A 209 6.67 19.66 -13.81
CA ILE A 209 7.14 18.71 -12.81
C ILE A 209 6.44 18.99 -11.48
N ASP A 210 5.80 17.96 -10.94
CA ASP A 210 5.36 17.91 -9.56
C ASP A 210 6.39 17.10 -8.73
N ARG A 211 6.94 17.74 -7.72
CA ARG A 211 8.10 17.27 -6.94
C ARG A 211 7.60 16.46 -5.74
N LYS A 212 7.46 15.14 -5.92
CA LYS A 212 7.02 14.22 -4.86
C LYS A 212 8.12 13.85 -3.86
N GLU A 213 9.38 14.10 -4.19
CA GLU A 213 10.53 13.82 -3.33
C GLU A 213 10.59 12.34 -2.87
N PHE A 214 10.65 12.07 -1.56
CA PHE A 214 10.70 10.72 -1.02
C PHE A 214 9.30 10.16 -0.68
N VAL A 215 8.23 10.81 -1.13
CA VAL A 215 6.86 10.37 -0.92
C VAL A 215 6.51 9.26 -1.93
N PRO A 216 5.97 8.11 -1.48
CA PRO A 216 5.42 7.11 -2.37
C PRO A 216 4.34 7.69 -3.27
N PHE A 217 4.30 7.25 -4.54
CA PHE A 217 3.28 7.68 -5.49
C PHE A 217 2.47 6.48 -5.96
N ASN A 218 1.16 6.52 -5.72
CA ASN A 218 0.19 5.54 -6.18
C ASN A 218 -0.68 6.13 -7.29
N LEU A 219 -0.45 5.71 -8.54
CA LEU A 219 -1.12 6.25 -9.73
C LEU A 219 -2.67 6.19 -9.65
N MET A 220 -3.19 5.18 -8.95
CA MET A 220 -4.63 4.89 -8.90
C MET A 220 -5.36 5.57 -7.75
N ARG A 221 -4.64 5.89 -6.67
CA ARG A 221 -5.24 6.38 -5.41
C ARG A 221 -4.90 7.82 -5.11
N ASP A 222 -3.71 8.25 -5.51
CA ASP A 222 -3.33 9.64 -5.33
C ASP A 222 -4.14 10.46 -6.34
N ASP A 223 -4.58 11.65 -5.92
CA ASP A 223 -5.15 12.63 -6.84
C ASP A 223 -4.10 12.94 -7.94
N ASP A 224 -4.55 13.48 -9.07
CA ASP A 224 -3.65 13.92 -10.13
C ASP A 224 -2.62 14.94 -9.61
N ILE A 225 -1.53 15.09 -10.36
CA ILE A 225 -0.45 15.99 -9.95
C ILE A 225 -0.86 17.45 -10.08
N GLU A 226 -0.21 18.33 -9.34
CA GLU A 226 -0.52 19.77 -9.39
C GLU A 226 0.48 20.51 -10.26
N CYS A 227 -0.02 21.43 -11.09
CA CYS A 227 0.87 22.38 -11.76
C CYS A 227 1.50 23.32 -10.73
N PRO A 228 2.83 23.44 -10.65
CA PRO A 228 3.48 24.29 -9.64
C PRO A 228 3.23 25.80 -9.81
N ILE A 229 2.66 26.22 -10.95
CA ILE A 229 2.44 27.63 -11.28
C ILE A 229 1.00 28.05 -11.01
N CYS A 230 0.03 27.25 -11.44
CA CYS A 230 -1.38 27.59 -11.33
C CYS A 230 -2.17 26.68 -10.38
N HIS A 231 -1.52 25.66 -9.81
CA HIS A 231 -2.12 24.69 -8.89
C HIS A 231 -3.33 23.92 -9.44
N CYS A 232 -3.55 23.98 -10.76
CA CYS A 232 -4.58 23.18 -11.40
C CYS A 232 -4.13 21.72 -11.48
N GLU A 233 -5.11 20.83 -11.40
CA GLU A 233 -4.95 19.39 -11.57
C GLU A 233 -4.41 19.06 -12.97
N VAL A 234 -3.39 18.21 -13.02
CA VAL A 234 -2.67 17.79 -14.21
C VAL A 234 -2.53 16.27 -14.21
N ARG A 235 -2.95 15.64 -15.30
CA ARG A 235 -2.78 14.19 -15.45
C ARG A 235 -1.30 13.81 -15.50
N PRO A 236 -0.85 12.84 -14.69
CA PRO A 236 0.50 12.31 -14.75
C PRO A 236 0.70 11.57 -16.08
N ILE A 237 1.85 11.78 -16.72
CA ILE A 237 2.22 11.20 -18.01
C ILE A 237 3.47 10.33 -17.85
N THR A 238 4.48 10.84 -17.15
CA THR A 238 5.74 10.12 -16.91
C THR A 238 6.33 10.49 -15.55
N CYS A 239 7.46 9.88 -15.19
CA CYS A 239 8.22 10.18 -14.00
C CYS A 239 9.73 10.23 -14.27
N GLY A 240 10.45 10.87 -13.36
CA GLY A 240 11.89 10.78 -13.29
C GLY A 240 12.42 10.83 -11.86
N PHE A 241 13.69 10.47 -11.74
CA PHE A 241 14.37 10.23 -10.48
C PHE A 241 15.68 11.02 -10.42
N TYR A 242 15.96 11.62 -9.27
CA TYR A 242 17.21 12.34 -9.04
C TYR A 242 17.78 12.06 -7.65
N GLY A 243 19.04 11.62 -7.60
CA GLY A 243 19.78 11.50 -6.33
C GLY A 243 19.13 10.55 -5.32
N CYS A 244 18.42 9.52 -5.77
CA CYS A 244 17.66 8.61 -4.94
C CYS A 244 17.81 7.15 -5.36
N ALA A 245 17.51 6.26 -4.40
CA ALA A 245 17.18 4.88 -4.69
C ALA A 245 15.70 4.79 -5.03
N TRP A 246 15.31 4.00 -6.03
CA TRP A 246 13.91 3.88 -6.44
C TRP A 246 13.53 2.46 -6.85
N ARG A 247 12.25 2.13 -6.78
CA ARG A 247 11.67 0.92 -7.37
C ARG A 247 10.18 1.10 -7.61
N PHE A 248 9.58 0.23 -8.41
CA PHE A 248 8.13 0.22 -8.60
C PHE A 248 7.53 -1.17 -8.39
N GLU A 249 6.23 -1.19 -8.14
CA GLU A 249 5.37 -2.37 -8.11
C GLU A 249 4.09 -2.02 -8.89
N GLY A 250 3.69 -2.83 -9.87
CA GLY A 250 2.49 -2.53 -10.65
C GLY A 250 1.92 -3.74 -11.38
N VAL A 251 0.70 -3.58 -11.89
CA VAL A 251 -0.04 -4.57 -12.68
C VAL A 251 -0.51 -3.88 -13.95
N THR A 252 -0.19 -4.44 -15.11
CA THR A 252 -0.64 -3.92 -16.40
C THR A 252 -2.06 -4.41 -16.71
N GLY A 253 -2.86 -3.58 -17.39
CA GLY A 253 -4.27 -3.86 -17.67
C GLY A 253 -4.51 -4.91 -18.75
N SER A 254 -3.57 -5.09 -19.68
CA SER A 254 -3.70 -6.03 -20.80
C SER A 254 -3.45 -7.49 -20.40
N GLU A 255 -2.59 -7.73 -19.40
CA GLU A 255 -2.11 -9.08 -19.06
C GLU A 255 -2.36 -9.48 -17.60
N ASN A 256 -2.81 -8.54 -16.74
CA ASN A 256 -2.87 -8.70 -15.28
C ASN A 256 -1.55 -9.23 -14.68
N LEU A 257 -0.43 -9.00 -15.35
CA LEU A 257 0.88 -9.45 -14.92
C LEU A 257 1.42 -8.48 -13.87
N SER A 258 1.73 -9.00 -12.68
CA SER A 258 2.40 -8.24 -11.63
C SER A 258 3.88 -8.08 -11.96
N ILE A 259 4.34 -6.83 -12.02
CA ILE A 259 5.72 -6.44 -12.33
C ILE A 259 6.29 -5.67 -11.15
N CYS A 260 7.48 -6.07 -10.71
CA CYS A 260 8.19 -5.44 -9.61
C CYS A 260 9.67 -5.30 -9.96
N SER A 261 10.23 -4.10 -9.78
CA SER A 261 11.65 -3.88 -9.99
C SER A 261 12.48 -4.15 -8.74
N GLN A 262 13.76 -4.43 -8.93
CA GLN A 262 14.74 -4.26 -7.87
C GLN A 262 14.87 -2.77 -7.50
N TRP A 263 15.57 -2.50 -6.39
CA TRP A 263 16.00 -1.14 -6.09
C TRP A 263 17.05 -0.70 -7.10
N ASN A 264 16.69 0.31 -7.89
CA ASN A 264 17.56 0.98 -8.85
C ASN A 264 18.18 2.23 -8.20
N ASP A 265 19.32 2.67 -8.74
CA ASP A 265 20.06 3.81 -8.23
C ASP A 265 20.10 4.96 -9.26
N ALA A 266 19.44 6.08 -8.97
CA ALA A 266 19.46 7.29 -9.78
C ALA A 266 20.66 8.16 -9.38
N SER A 267 21.85 7.71 -9.77
CA SER A 267 23.14 8.31 -9.40
C SER A 267 23.71 9.23 -10.48
N GLY A 268 24.86 9.85 -10.19
CA GLY A 268 25.67 10.55 -11.20
C GLY A 268 25.33 12.02 -11.42
N ASP A 269 24.59 12.66 -10.50
CA ASP A 269 24.13 14.06 -10.62
C ASP A 269 23.37 14.36 -11.93
N MET A 270 22.62 13.36 -12.39
CA MET A 270 21.81 13.39 -13.61
C MET A 270 20.35 13.14 -13.26
N TYR A 271 19.45 13.69 -14.07
CA TYR A 271 18.02 13.41 -13.98
C TYR A 271 17.67 12.18 -14.83
N HIS A 272 17.26 11.09 -14.20
CA HIS A 272 16.89 9.83 -14.86
C HIS A 272 15.40 9.83 -15.15
N ARG A 273 15.00 10.16 -16.37
CA ARG A 273 13.61 10.32 -16.79
C ARG A 273 13.18 9.15 -17.67
N PHE A 274 11.95 8.68 -17.49
CA PHE A 274 11.33 7.81 -18.48
C PHE A 274 10.80 8.66 -19.64
N ASP A 275 11.32 8.43 -20.83
CA ASP A 275 11.01 9.16 -22.06
C ASP A 275 10.19 8.25 -22.99
N PRO A 276 8.84 8.22 -22.87
CA PRO A 276 8.02 7.48 -23.81
C PRO A 276 7.97 8.19 -25.16
N ASP A 277 8.05 7.44 -26.24
CA ASP A 277 7.77 7.94 -27.59
C ASP A 277 6.25 8.13 -27.77
N GLU A 278 5.85 8.93 -28.78
CA GLU A 278 4.43 9.23 -29.04
C GLU A 278 3.61 7.99 -29.42
N VAL A 279 4.27 6.91 -29.87
CA VAL A 279 3.64 5.66 -30.32
C VAL A 279 3.85 4.51 -29.33
N ASN A 280 5.02 4.46 -28.68
CA ASN A 280 5.44 3.34 -27.83
C ASN A 280 6.05 3.86 -26.52
N GLY A 281 5.58 3.35 -25.38
CA GLY A 281 6.21 3.63 -24.08
C GLY A 281 5.26 4.01 -22.97
N SER A 282 3.95 4.06 -23.21
CA SER A 282 2.93 4.11 -22.16
C SER A 282 2.06 2.86 -22.21
N VAL A 283 1.64 2.38 -21.06
CA VAL A 283 0.75 1.23 -20.91
C VAL A 283 -0.41 1.59 -19.99
N GLU A 284 -1.48 0.81 -20.07
CA GLU A 284 -2.56 0.87 -19.11
C GLU A 284 -2.15 0.13 -17.84
N TRP A 285 -2.14 0.85 -16.71
CA TRP A 285 -1.89 0.27 -15.40
C TRP A 285 -3.21 0.04 -14.67
N ALA A 286 -3.40 -1.18 -14.18
CA ALA A 286 -4.45 -1.53 -13.21
C ALA A 286 -4.05 -1.15 -11.78
N SER A 287 -2.74 -1.12 -11.51
CA SER A 287 -2.13 -0.64 -10.28
C SER A 287 -0.70 -0.22 -10.56
N LEU A 288 -0.24 0.89 -9.97
CA LEU A 288 1.16 1.27 -9.99
C LEU A 288 1.52 2.03 -8.71
N LEU A 289 2.57 1.57 -8.04
CA LEU A 289 3.17 2.19 -6.87
C LEU A 289 4.67 2.41 -7.13
N ILE A 290 5.12 3.66 -7.01
CA ILE A 290 6.53 4.03 -7.12
C ILE A 290 7.02 4.42 -5.73
N LEU A 291 8.20 3.89 -5.37
CA LEU A 291 8.83 4.10 -4.08
C LEU A 291 10.22 4.68 -4.27
N THR A 292 10.57 5.65 -3.43
CA THR A 292 11.90 6.27 -3.39
C THR A 292 12.43 6.31 -1.97
N LYS A 293 13.75 6.32 -1.81
CA LYS A 293 14.42 6.59 -0.54
C LYS A 293 15.78 7.27 -0.76
N PRO A 294 16.33 7.95 0.25
CA PRO A 294 17.68 8.50 0.18
C PRO A 294 18.71 7.43 -0.16
N ARG A 295 19.73 7.78 -0.96
CA ARG A 295 20.79 6.84 -1.37
C ARG A 295 21.61 6.33 -0.17
N GLN A 296 21.82 7.19 0.82
CA GLN A 296 22.54 6.86 2.06
C GLN A 296 21.86 5.70 2.80
N GLU A 297 20.54 5.59 2.76
CA GLU A 297 19.80 4.50 3.38
C GLU A 297 19.90 3.18 2.59
N MET A 298 20.15 3.25 1.28
CA MET A 298 20.50 2.05 0.50
C MET A 298 21.87 1.53 0.93
N ILE A 299 22.88 2.41 1.03
CA ILE A 299 24.25 2.07 1.44
C ILE A 299 24.27 1.55 2.88
N ALA A 300 23.56 2.22 3.81
CA ALA A 300 23.46 1.79 5.20
C ALA A 300 22.76 0.43 5.34
N ALA A 301 21.71 0.15 4.56
CA ALA A 301 21.08 -1.17 4.52
C ALA A 301 22.04 -2.24 3.96
N GLN A 302 22.83 -1.92 2.94
CA GLN A 302 23.85 -2.80 2.38
C GLN A 302 24.95 -3.12 3.42
N LEU A 303 25.39 -2.12 4.19
CA LEU A 303 26.39 -2.25 5.25
C LEU A 303 25.85 -3.03 6.47
N CYS A 304 24.62 -2.79 6.91
CA CYS A 304 23.99 -3.56 8.00
C CYS A 304 23.80 -5.04 7.66
N LEU A 305 23.62 -5.39 6.38
CA LEU A 305 23.58 -6.78 5.90
C LEU A 305 24.96 -7.47 5.92
N THR A 306 26.04 -6.75 6.23
CA THR A 306 27.41 -7.28 6.36
C THR A 306 27.92 -7.34 7.80
N VAL A 307 27.17 -6.81 8.77
CA VAL A 307 27.51 -6.91 10.19
C VAL A 307 26.91 -8.22 10.75
N PRO A 308 27.70 -9.11 11.36
CA PRO A 308 27.16 -10.29 12.02
C PRO A 308 26.28 -9.83 13.19
N THR A 309 24.96 -9.98 13.07
CA THR A 309 24.04 -9.73 14.17
C THR A 309 24.27 -10.74 15.27
N THR A 310 24.76 -10.28 16.42
CA THR A 310 24.91 -11.09 17.63
C THR A 310 23.52 -11.53 18.11
N PHE A 311 23.31 -12.85 18.21
CA PHE A 311 22.07 -13.48 18.63
C PHE A 311 21.61 -12.97 20.01
N LYS A 312 20.41 -12.38 20.10
CA LYS A 312 19.78 -12.04 21.39
C LYS A 312 18.64 -13.00 21.67
N SER A 313 18.54 -13.48 22.91
CA SER A 313 17.46 -14.39 23.36
C SER A 313 16.04 -13.80 23.29
N SER A 314 15.93 -12.49 23.02
CA SER A 314 14.68 -11.75 22.78
C SER A 314 14.22 -11.72 21.32
N ASP A 315 15.04 -12.21 20.39
CA ASP A 315 14.72 -12.12 18.97
C ASP A 315 13.56 -13.06 18.60
N THR A 316 12.70 -12.66 17.66
CA THR A 316 11.53 -13.44 17.24
C THR A 316 11.74 -14.05 15.85
N CYS A 317 11.36 -15.30 15.66
CA CYS A 317 11.36 -15.91 14.34
C CYS A 317 10.30 -15.26 13.46
N THR A 318 10.65 -14.68 12.31
CA THR A 318 9.68 -13.99 11.44
C THR A 318 8.80 -14.93 10.60
N ILE A 319 9.07 -16.25 10.60
CA ILE A 319 8.21 -17.24 9.96
C ILE A 319 7.02 -17.56 10.87
N CYS A 320 7.27 -17.89 12.13
CA CYS A 320 6.21 -18.33 13.07
C CYS A 320 5.78 -17.25 14.08
N TRP A 321 6.57 -16.19 14.21
CA TRP A 321 6.40 -15.06 15.14
C TRP A 321 6.57 -15.42 16.62
N SER A 322 7.17 -16.57 16.91
CA SER A 322 7.51 -17.01 18.27
C SER A 322 8.95 -16.62 18.64
N PRO A 323 9.26 -16.41 19.93
CA PRO A 323 10.61 -16.13 20.41
C PRO A 323 11.63 -17.21 20.00
N LEU A 324 12.85 -16.79 19.67
CA LEU A 324 14.00 -17.65 19.39
C LEU A 324 14.59 -18.10 20.73
N SER A 325 13.91 -19.02 21.39
CA SER A 325 14.19 -19.41 22.78
C SER A 325 15.55 -20.06 23.01
N SER A 326 16.19 -20.62 21.97
CA SER A 326 17.48 -21.31 22.08
C SER A 326 18.27 -21.30 20.76
N PRO A 327 19.58 -21.02 20.77
CA PRO A 327 20.42 -21.00 19.56
C PRO A 327 20.44 -22.35 18.82
N THR A 328 20.38 -23.47 19.55
CA THR A 328 20.45 -24.82 18.97
C THR A 328 19.22 -25.18 18.13
N LYS A 329 18.09 -24.54 18.42
CA LYS A 329 16.83 -24.68 17.67
C LYS A 329 16.70 -23.64 16.55
N CYS A 330 17.72 -22.83 16.32
CA CYS A 330 17.71 -21.79 15.33
C CYS A 330 18.60 -22.13 14.12
N PHE A 331 18.31 -21.47 13.01
CA PHE A 331 19.07 -21.50 11.78
C PHE A 331 19.27 -20.07 11.30
N THR A 332 20.52 -19.72 11.01
CA THR A 332 20.92 -18.40 10.54
C THR A 332 21.64 -18.59 9.21
N PRO A 333 21.01 -18.26 8.06
CA PRO A 333 21.66 -18.29 6.75
C PRO A 333 22.77 -17.23 6.66
N HIS A 334 23.60 -17.26 5.62
CA HIS A 334 24.74 -16.34 5.44
C HIS A 334 24.38 -14.84 5.47
N CYS A 335 23.10 -14.52 5.23
CA CYS A 335 22.54 -13.19 5.35
C CYS A 335 22.35 -12.65 6.79
N GLY A 336 22.63 -13.44 7.84
CA GLY A 336 22.53 -13.02 9.25
C GLY A 336 21.13 -13.11 9.88
N HIS A 337 20.07 -13.34 9.11
CA HIS A 337 18.72 -13.47 9.64
C HIS A 337 18.50 -14.79 10.39
N THR A 338 17.89 -14.77 11.58
CA THR A 338 17.71 -16.00 12.38
C THR A 338 16.26 -16.48 12.38
N PHE A 339 16.06 -17.79 12.21
CA PHE A 339 14.75 -18.46 12.19
C PHE A 339 14.77 -19.72 13.06
N HIS A 340 13.62 -20.25 13.49
CA HIS A 340 13.60 -21.61 14.00
C HIS A 340 13.99 -22.59 12.90
N ARG A 341 14.79 -23.58 13.26
CA ARG A 341 15.31 -24.61 12.36
C ARG A 341 14.17 -25.37 11.68
N GLU A 342 13.09 -25.67 12.39
CA GLU A 342 11.92 -26.33 11.81
C GLU A 342 11.20 -25.45 10.80
N CYS A 343 11.00 -24.17 11.12
CA CYS A 343 10.44 -23.19 10.19
C CYS A 343 11.30 -23.05 8.92
N SER A 344 12.63 -23.07 9.07
CA SER A 344 13.55 -23.03 7.92
C SER A 344 13.51 -24.30 7.07
N LYS A 345 13.32 -25.48 7.68
CA LYS A 345 13.17 -26.74 6.96
C LYS A 345 11.87 -26.79 6.16
N GLU A 346 10.76 -26.39 6.78
CA GLU A 346 9.47 -26.30 6.09
C GLU A 346 9.52 -25.30 4.93
N TRP A 347 10.20 -24.18 5.13
CA TRP A 347 10.47 -23.22 4.07
C TRP A 347 11.31 -23.82 2.92
N ALA A 348 12.38 -24.57 3.23
CA ALA A 348 13.19 -25.23 2.21
C ALA A 348 12.41 -26.32 1.44
N LYS A 349 11.53 -27.06 2.11
CA LYS A 349 10.61 -28.03 1.47
C LYS A 349 9.67 -27.31 0.50
N TRP A 350 9.10 -26.17 0.92
CA TRP A 350 8.28 -25.34 0.06
C TRP A 350 9.04 -24.85 -1.18
N CYS A 351 10.29 -24.39 -1.02
CA CYS A 351 11.14 -23.97 -2.14
C CYS A 351 11.35 -25.11 -3.14
N LYS A 352 11.70 -26.31 -2.64
CA LYS A 352 11.91 -27.51 -3.46
C LYS A 352 10.65 -27.94 -4.23
N HIS A 353 9.49 -27.91 -3.58
CA HIS A 353 8.22 -28.24 -4.21
C HIS A 353 7.87 -27.27 -5.35
N ARG A 354 8.29 -26.01 -5.24
CA ARG A 354 8.08 -24.97 -6.27
C ARG A 354 9.26 -24.79 -7.24
N LYS A 355 10.20 -25.73 -7.28
CA LYS A 355 11.40 -25.67 -8.15
C LYS A 355 12.22 -24.38 -7.99
N THR A 356 12.24 -23.80 -6.79
CA THR A 356 13.04 -22.62 -6.45
C THR A 356 14.18 -23.00 -5.51
N GLN A 357 15.30 -22.27 -5.57
CA GLN A 357 16.39 -22.49 -4.63
C GLN A 357 16.01 -22.04 -3.22
N PRO A 358 16.37 -22.81 -2.16
CA PRO A 358 16.19 -22.38 -0.78
C PRO A 358 16.89 -21.04 -0.53
N SER A 359 16.11 -20.02 -0.16
CA SER A 359 16.59 -18.66 0.10
C SER A 359 16.13 -18.16 1.46
N CYS A 360 16.80 -17.14 2.01
CA CYS A 360 16.36 -16.51 3.25
C CYS A 360 14.93 -15.94 3.12
N PRO A 361 13.97 -16.29 4.01
CA PRO A 361 12.60 -15.77 3.95
C PRO A 361 12.50 -14.23 4.00
N ILE A 362 13.45 -13.56 4.68
CA ILE A 362 13.46 -12.09 4.86
C ILE A 362 14.13 -11.40 3.66
N CYS A 363 15.37 -11.76 3.33
CA CYS A 363 16.17 -11.02 2.35
C CYS A 363 16.42 -11.75 1.03
N ARG A 364 15.93 -12.99 0.91
CA ARG A 364 15.96 -13.81 -0.32
C ARG A 364 17.35 -14.10 -0.91
N LYS A 365 18.42 -13.80 -0.17
CA LYS A 365 19.76 -14.33 -0.46
C LYS A 365 19.69 -15.85 -0.33
N THR A 366 20.02 -16.55 -1.41
CA THR A 366 20.36 -17.98 -1.35
C THR A 366 21.63 -18.11 -0.50
N ASN A 367 21.76 -19.26 0.17
CA ASN A 367 23.01 -19.57 0.84
C ASN A 367 24.15 -19.70 -0.18
#